data_AF-A0A1X7VK51-F1
#
_entry.id   AF-A0A1X7VK51-F1
#
_cell.length_a   1.000
_cell.length_b   1.000
_cell.length_c   1.000
_cell.angle_alpha   90.00
_cell.angle_beta   90.00
_cell.angle_gamma   90.00
#
_symmetry.space_group_name_H-M   'P 1'
#
loop_
_entity.id
_entity.type
_entity.pdbx_description
1 polymer ?
#
loop_
_entity_poly.entity_id
_entity_poly.type
_entity_poly.pdbx_seq_one_letter_code
_entity_poly.pdbx_strand_id
1 'polypeptide(L)'
;MHKRTAGVIMSVKLVREGEEAEEPIEIRLTQLTPQAVCSLFSISMDTVWLREQRGARAFFPNLSKTSFDVPSDVECLIAMGTPSDGVGVVSSQPSGSGFSTPILSGTTRSMLCPSRPVFSKKSIDGGTANVKIVQAHFVKSTGKGPNKFLPTTEQIFVPVKESTANVLHVTEIMQDSWGTEYVLITSDGLRIQDSAGTRGLSFWRVGSRKIFAVTKDDLFRFGGKGKGRSDKRKRDVVELSSSDEENPRMKEKLMTKLEELLEEMKHLRSDVNNVMKLTKGMNLPPGLYSKLQETFSCSVCHASPYKVPVIFSRCCRNIIGCSECVDRWFKDNSTCPLCRSERALPDTCIVNGLEDFIATISPLMKGQDSPTHVPTPPPLSTRRSIFDMDDDDGFLSS
;
A
#
# COMPACT_ATOMS: atom_id res chain seq x y z
N MET A 1 11.11 -37.78 -18.63
CA MET A 1 12.11 -36.69 -18.52
C MET A 1 11.86 -35.66 -19.61
N HIS A 2 11.08 -34.62 -19.32
CA HIS A 2 10.84 -33.53 -20.26
C HIS A 2 11.90 -32.46 -20.03
N LYS A 3 12.89 -32.37 -20.95
CA LYS A 3 13.83 -31.26 -21.01
C LYS A 3 13.03 -29.99 -21.32
N ARG A 4 12.75 -29.17 -20.30
CA ARG A 4 12.36 -27.78 -20.49
C ARG A 4 13.55 -27.07 -21.12
N THR A 5 13.43 -26.69 -22.39
CA THR A 5 14.26 -25.67 -23.00
C THR A 5 14.11 -24.41 -22.17
N ALA A 6 15.17 -24.04 -21.44
CA ALA A 6 15.26 -22.80 -20.70
C ALA A 6 15.17 -21.64 -21.69
N GLY A 7 13.97 -21.07 -21.86
CA GLY A 7 13.83 -19.77 -22.50
C GLY A 7 14.62 -18.77 -21.68
N VAL A 8 15.58 -18.10 -22.31
CA VAL A 8 16.34 -17.02 -21.69
C VAL A 8 15.31 -15.95 -21.30
N ILE A 9 15.05 -15.80 -20.01
CA ILE A 9 14.21 -14.73 -19.50
C ILE A 9 14.90 -13.42 -19.88
N MET A 10 14.22 -12.62 -20.70
CA MET A 10 14.74 -11.34 -21.22
C MET A 10 14.24 -10.12 -20.44
N SER A 11 13.30 -10.32 -19.51
CA SER A 11 12.69 -9.27 -18.69
C SER A 11 12.51 -9.71 -17.24
N VAL A 12 12.57 -8.75 -16.32
CA VAL A 12 12.39 -8.95 -14.89
C VAL A 12 11.32 -7.99 -14.38
N LYS A 13 10.57 -8.43 -13.37
CA LYS A 13 9.59 -7.62 -12.67
C LYS A 13 10.28 -6.86 -11.53
N LEU A 14 10.03 -5.56 -11.43
CA LEU A 14 10.71 -4.65 -10.53
C LEU A 14 9.69 -3.93 -9.65
N VAL A 15 9.90 -3.93 -8.34
CA VAL A 15 9.01 -3.26 -7.35
C VAL A 15 9.86 -2.46 -6.36
N ARG A 16 9.32 -1.41 -5.75
CA ARG A 16 10.02 -0.67 -4.68
C ARG A 16 9.82 -1.34 -3.32
N GLU A 17 10.82 -1.26 -2.46
CA GLU A 17 10.64 -1.59 -1.03
C GLU A 17 9.48 -0.77 -0.43
N GLY A 18 8.52 -1.47 0.20
CA GLY A 18 7.33 -0.85 0.79
C GLY A 18 6.14 -0.68 -0.17
N GLU A 19 6.34 -0.83 -1.48
CA GLU A 19 5.29 -0.78 -2.51
C GLU A 19 5.03 -2.18 -3.09
N GLU A 20 5.26 -3.25 -2.31
CA GLU A 20 5.10 -4.66 -2.74
C GLU A 20 3.67 -5.04 -3.18
N ALA A 21 2.69 -4.19 -2.84
CA ALA A 21 1.29 -4.33 -3.24
C ALA A 21 0.94 -3.63 -4.58
N GLU A 22 1.86 -2.83 -5.15
CA GLU A 22 1.67 -2.19 -6.46
C GLU A 22 2.00 -3.13 -7.62
N GLU A 23 1.46 -2.85 -8.82
CA GLU A 23 1.75 -3.66 -10.01
C GLU A 23 3.25 -3.57 -10.36
N PRO A 24 3.98 -4.71 -10.44
CA PRO A 24 5.41 -4.70 -10.72
C PRO A 24 5.70 -4.16 -12.12
N ILE A 25 6.73 -3.33 -12.23
CA ILE A 25 7.20 -2.77 -13.49
C ILE A 25 8.05 -3.82 -14.21
N GLU A 26 7.65 -4.23 -15.40
CA GLU A 26 8.45 -5.15 -16.22
C GLU A 26 9.52 -4.37 -17.00
N ILE A 27 10.80 -4.74 -16.79
CA ILE A 27 11.95 -4.13 -17.45
C ILE A 27 12.82 -5.20 -18.10
N ARG A 28 13.34 -4.93 -19.30
CA ARG A 28 14.28 -5.85 -19.96
C ARG A 28 15.61 -5.89 -19.21
N LEU A 29 16.25 -7.06 -19.12
CA LEU A 29 17.57 -7.19 -18.48
C LEU A 29 18.63 -6.27 -19.11
N THR A 30 18.54 -6.02 -20.42
CA THR A 30 19.45 -5.09 -21.13
C THR A 30 19.23 -3.62 -20.78
N GLN A 31 18.08 -3.28 -20.20
CA GLN A 31 17.71 -1.92 -19.76
C GLN A 31 17.83 -1.76 -18.24
N LEU A 32 18.18 -2.83 -17.52
CA LEU A 32 18.31 -2.83 -16.07
C LEU A 32 19.64 -2.18 -15.66
N THR A 33 19.66 -0.85 -15.72
CA THR A 33 20.78 -0.01 -15.30
C THR A 33 20.49 0.67 -13.96
N PRO A 34 21.51 0.99 -13.14
CA PRO A 34 21.32 1.74 -11.89
C PRO A 34 20.57 3.05 -12.11
N GLN A 35 20.87 3.77 -13.21
CA GLN A 35 20.20 5.01 -13.58
C GLN A 35 18.71 4.81 -13.87
N ALA A 36 18.34 3.75 -14.61
CA ALA A 36 16.95 3.43 -14.88
C ALA A 36 16.20 3.12 -13.58
N VAL A 37 16.78 2.31 -12.69
CA VAL A 37 16.17 1.97 -11.38
C VAL A 37 16.01 3.22 -10.51
N CYS A 38 17.04 4.07 -10.43
CA CYS A 38 16.99 5.32 -9.68
C CYS A 38 15.91 6.26 -10.21
N SER A 39 15.79 6.39 -11.54
CA SER A 39 14.78 7.22 -12.17
C SER A 39 13.36 6.68 -11.98
N LEU A 40 13.18 5.36 -11.97
CA LEU A 40 11.86 4.73 -11.81
C LEU A 40 11.33 4.89 -10.39
N PHE A 41 12.18 4.73 -9.38
CA PHE A 41 11.76 4.70 -7.97
C PHE A 41 12.21 5.91 -7.14
N SER A 42 12.79 6.93 -7.79
CA SER A 42 13.36 8.09 -7.10
C SER A 42 14.33 7.68 -5.99
N ILE A 43 15.26 6.77 -6.30
CA ILE A 43 16.30 6.27 -5.37
C ILE A 43 17.62 6.98 -5.66
N SER A 44 18.43 7.24 -4.64
CA SER A 44 19.77 7.82 -4.80
C SER A 44 20.74 6.79 -5.41
N MET A 45 21.50 7.21 -6.42
CA MET A 45 22.52 6.40 -7.10
C MET A 45 23.55 5.80 -6.15
N ASP A 46 23.87 6.48 -5.06
CA ASP A 46 24.89 6.03 -4.10
C ASP A 46 24.40 4.87 -3.21
N THR A 47 23.09 4.64 -3.19
CA THR A 47 22.44 3.68 -2.27
C THR A 47 21.59 2.65 -2.99
N VAL A 48 21.55 2.66 -4.32
CA VAL A 48 20.69 1.77 -5.10
C VAL A 48 21.27 0.35 -5.14
N TRP A 49 20.42 -0.63 -4.83
CA TRP A 49 20.72 -2.05 -5.02
C TRP A 49 19.41 -2.82 -5.22
N LEU A 50 19.51 -4.05 -5.73
CA LEU A 50 18.35 -4.90 -5.99
C LEU A 50 18.40 -6.12 -5.07
N ARG A 51 17.25 -6.59 -4.58
CA ARG A 51 17.12 -7.89 -3.92
C ARG A 51 16.12 -8.76 -4.65
N GLU A 52 16.32 -10.07 -4.62
CA GLU A 52 15.34 -11.01 -5.12
C GLU A 52 14.10 -11.05 -4.20
N GLN A 53 12.89 -11.08 -4.77
CA GLN A 53 11.65 -11.08 -3.95
C GLN A 53 11.48 -12.37 -3.14
N ARG A 54 11.89 -13.51 -3.69
CA ARG A 54 11.73 -14.85 -3.07
C ARG A 54 13.05 -15.49 -2.64
N GLY A 55 14.14 -14.73 -2.66
CA GLY A 55 15.48 -15.24 -2.40
C GLY A 55 16.28 -14.33 -1.48
N ALA A 56 17.46 -14.82 -1.08
CA ALA A 56 18.42 -14.07 -0.26
C ALA A 56 19.48 -13.33 -1.08
N ARG A 57 19.34 -13.31 -2.41
CA ARG A 57 20.33 -12.74 -3.33
C ARG A 57 20.15 -11.23 -3.41
N ALA A 58 21.28 -10.52 -3.32
CA ALA A 58 21.37 -9.09 -3.53
C ALA A 58 22.29 -8.79 -4.71
N PHE A 59 21.93 -7.79 -5.51
CA PHE A 59 22.66 -7.35 -6.70
C PHE A 59 23.00 -5.88 -6.55
N PHE A 60 24.30 -5.58 -6.63
CA PHE A 60 24.82 -4.22 -6.51
C PHE A 60 25.19 -3.67 -7.90
N PRO A 61 25.13 -2.35 -8.11
CA PRO A 61 25.57 -1.72 -9.35
C PRO A 61 27.01 -2.12 -9.69
N ASN A 62 27.22 -2.64 -10.91
CA ASN A 62 28.58 -2.87 -11.38
C ASN A 62 29.15 -1.57 -11.94
N LEU A 63 30.07 -0.94 -11.21
CA LEU A 63 30.73 0.32 -11.57
C LEU A 63 31.46 0.26 -12.93
N SER A 64 31.82 -0.94 -13.41
CA SER A 64 32.53 -1.14 -14.69
C SER A 64 31.60 -1.37 -15.89
N LYS A 65 30.37 -1.88 -15.67
CA LYS A 65 29.47 -2.32 -16.76
C LYS A 65 28.20 -1.47 -16.92
N THR A 66 27.98 -0.48 -16.05
CA THR A 66 26.77 0.38 -16.06
C THR A 66 25.43 -0.37 -15.93
N SER A 67 25.46 -1.66 -15.57
CA SER A 67 24.29 -2.53 -15.42
C SER A 67 24.35 -3.32 -14.11
N PHE A 68 23.24 -3.95 -13.74
CA PHE A 68 23.24 -4.97 -12.69
C PHE A 68 23.61 -6.33 -13.30
N ASP A 69 24.50 -7.08 -12.63
CA ASP A 69 24.81 -8.46 -13.01
C ASP A 69 23.71 -9.40 -12.45
N VAL A 70 22.51 -9.33 -13.04
CA VAL A 70 21.35 -10.18 -12.66
C VAL A 70 21.29 -11.40 -13.56
N PRO A 71 21.31 -12.61 -12.99
CA PRO A 71 21.09 -13.87 -13.71
C PRO A 71 19.70 -13.99 -14.32
N SER A 72 19.60 -14.70 -15.45
CA SER A 72 18.34 -14.93 -16.17
C SER A 72 17.36 -15.88 -15.47
N ASP A 73 17.68 -16.45 -14.30
CA ASP A 73 16.75 -17.28 -13.51
C ASP A 73 15.89 -16.45 -12.53
N VAL A 74 16.16 -15.14 -12.41
CA VAL A 74 15.45 -14.25 -11.49
C VAL A 74 14.25 -13.61 -12.18
N GLU A 75 13.04 -13.84 -11.68
CA GLU A 75 11.80 -13.28 -12.26
C GLU A 75 11.39 -11.95 -11.62
N CYS A 76 11.60 -11.78 -10.31
CA CYS A 76 11.13 -10.63 -9.53
C CYS A 76 12.23 -10.05 -8.63
N LEU A 77 12.44 -8.74 -8.75
CA LEU A 77 13.41 -7.95 -8.02
C LEU A 77 12.71 -6.82 -7.26
N ILE A 78 13.24 -6.49 -6.09
CA ILE A 78 12.83 -5.35 -5.28
C ILE A 78 13.99 -4.35 -5.31
N ALA A 79 13.71 -3.13 -5.76
CA ALA A 79 14.62 -2.00 -5.75
C ALA A 79 14.69 -1.42 -4.33
N MET A 80 15.91 -1.33 -3.83
CA MET A 80 16.27 -0.89 -2.50
C MET A 80 17.14 0.35 -2.59
N GLY A 81 17.06 1.20 -1.57
CA GLY A 81 17.93 2.37 -1.43
C GLY A 81 17.24 3.54 -0.76
N THR A 82 18.01 4.59 -0.50
CA THR A 82 17.47 5.81 0.09
C THR A 82 16.74 6.64 -0.97
N PRO A 83 15.61 7.28 -0.64
CA PRO A 83 14.97 8.22 -1.54
C PRO A 83 15.96 9.31 -1.97
N SER A 84 16.03 9.58 -3.27
CA SER A 84 16.76 10.73 -3.78
C SER A 84 15.94 11.98 -3.46
N ASP A 85 16.32 12.70 -2.41
CA ASP A 85 15.88 14.09 -2.22
C ASP A 85 16.49 14.89 -3.38
N GLY A 86 15.69 15.14 -4.41
CA GLY A 86 16.13 15.59 -5.73
C GLY A 86 17.28 16.59 -5.72
N VAL A 87 18.47 16.12 -6.07
CA VAL A 87 19.59 16.94 -6.50
C VAL A 87 19.79 16.69 -8.00
N GLY A 88 19.79 17.79 -8.75
CA GLY A 88 19.72 17.82 -10.19
C GLY A 88 20.81 17.02 -10.91
N VAL A 89 20.40 16.53 -12.08
CA VAL A 89 21.28 16.02 -13.13
C VAL A 89 22.28 17.11 -13.51
N VAL A 90 23.52 17.00 -13.04
CA VAL A 90 24.65 17.72 -13.66
C VAL A 90 25.12 16.86 -14.82
N SER A 91 24.75 17.30 -16.03
CA SER A 91 25.33 16.82 -17.28
C SER A 91 26.77 17.29 -17.35
N SER A 92 27.73 16.36 -17.38
CA SER A 92 29.14 16.65 -17.63
C SER A 92 29.46 16.51 -19.11
N GLN A 93 29.75 17.64 -19.77
CA GLN A 93 30.57 17.71 -20.98
C GLN A 93 31.83 18.55 -20.71
N PRO A 94 32.92 18.34 -21.48
CA PRO A 94 34.28 18.73 -21.09
C PRO A 94 34.72 20.07 -21.72
N SER A 95 35.44 20.88 -20.95
CA SER A 95 36.32 22.00 -21.36
C SER A 95 37.07 22.40 -20.08
N GLY A 96 38.39 22.52 -19.96
CA GLY A 96 39.39 23.03 -20.88
C GLY A 96 40.24 24.05 -20.10
N SER A 97 41.45 23.66 -19.72
CA SER A 97 42.65 24.46 -19.40
C SER A 97 42.60 25.67 -18.42
N GLY A 98 43.55 25.68 -17.47
CA GLY A 98 44.30 26.91 -17.14
C GLY A 98 44.82 27.08 -15.69
N PHE A 99 46.12 26.80 -15.49
CA PHE A 99 47.07 27.36 -14.48
C PHE A 99 46.85 27.07 -12.96
N SER A 100 47.65 26.23 -12.28
CA SER A 100 49.05 26.36 -11.77
C SER A 100 49.20 27.31 -10.56
N THR A 101 49.24 26.87 -9.29
CA THR A 101 50.30 26.26 -8.42
C THR A 101 50.63 27.24 -7.26
N PRO A 102 51.44 26.89 -6.23
CA PRO A 102 51.36 25.78 -5.25
C PRO A 102 51.49 26.30 -3.79
N ILE A 103 51.45 25.42 -2.77
CA ILE A 103 52.48 25.25 -1.71
C ILE A 103 52.07 24.17 -0.66
N LEU A 104 53.07 23.31 -0.40
CA LEU A 104 53.30 22.30 0.66
C LEU A 104 52.96 22.78 2.09
N SER A 105 52.80 22.01 3.18
CA SER A 105 52.91 20.60 3.59
C SER A 105 52.54 20.55 5.08
N GLY A 106 52.17 19.39 5.64
CA GLY A 106 52.45 19.09 7.06
C GLY A 106 51.36 18.39 7.87
N THR A 107 51.34 17.05 7.79
CA THR A 107 51.35 16.10 8.92
C THR A 107 50.54 16.40 10.20
N THR A 108 49.48 15.63 10.48
CA THR A 108 49.40 14.59 11.55
C THR A 108 47.95 14.15 11.85
N ARG A 109 47.81 12.86 12.16
CA ARG A 109 46.59 12.15 12.58
C ARG A 109 46.06 12.71 13.91
N SER A 110 44.75 12.88 14.06
CA SER A 110 44.00 12.27 15.18
C SER A 110 42.49 12.49 15.03
N MET A 111 41.77 11.40 15.29
CA MET A 111 40.33 11.27 15.39
C MET A 111 39.78 12.12 16.53
N LEU A 112 38.96 13.14 16.24
CA LEU A 112 37.93 13.65 17.13
C LEU A 112 36.76 14.16 16.28
N CYS A 113 35.60 13.56 16.48
CA CYS A 113 34.32 14.03 15.95
C CYS A 113 33.99 15.43 16.48
N PRO A 114 33.53 16.35 15.61
CA PRO A 114 32.64 17.41 16.03
C PRO A 114 31.26 17.21 15.40
N SER A 115 30.27 17.04 16.29
CA SER A 115 28.97 17.71 16.28
C SER A 115 28.16 17.74 14.97
N ARG A 116 27.04 17.01 14.99
CA ARG A 116 25.92 17.10 14.03
C ARG A 116 25.53 18.55 13.74
N PRO A 117 25.38 18.97 12.47
CA PRO A 117 24.64 20.16 12.15
C PRO A 117 23.14 19.86 12.24
N VAL A 118 22.45 20.67 13.04
CA VAL A 118 20.99 20.82 12.99
C VAL A 118 20.64 21.35 11.60
N PHE A 119 19.98 20.53 10.77
CA PHE A 119 19.49 20.99 9.48
C PHE A 119 18.31 21.93 9.68
N SER A 120 18.60 23.23 9.61
CA SER A 120 17.62 24.27 9.33
C SER A 120 16.89 23.96 8.02
N LYS A 121 15.55 24.05 8.02
CA LYS A 121 14.72 24.06 6.81
C LYS A 121 15.26 25.10 5.83
N LYS A 122 15.93 24.67 4.76
CA LYS A 122 16.19 25.52 3.61
C LYS A 122 14.88 25.68 2.84
N SER A 123 14.28 26.85 3.01
CA SER A 123 13.43 27.46 1.98
C SER A 123 14.20 27.42 0.65
N ILE A 124 13.69 26.67 -0.33
CA ILE A 124 14.20 26.68 -1.69
C ILE A 124 13.16 27.40 -2.54
N ASP A 125 13.42 28.69 -2.74
CA ASP A 125 12.82 29.50 -3.78
C ASP A 125 13.22 28.95 -5.16
N GLY A 126 12.20 28.69 -5.97
CA GLY A 126 12.29 28.12 -7.31
C GLY A 126 10.94 27.56 -7.76
N GLY A 127 9.87 28.36 -7.62
CA GLY A 127 8.46 27.95 -7.65
C GLY A 127 7.89 27.56 -9.02
N THR A 128 8.50 26.59 -9.70
CA THR A 128 7.99 25.95 -10.92
C THR A 128 7.85 24.44 -10.73
N ALA A 129 6.71 23.86 -11.07
CA ALA A 129 6.49 22.41 -11.12
C ALA A 129 6.11 21.99 -12.54
N ASN A 130 6.64 20.85 -13.01
CA ASN A 130 6.25 20.28 -14.29
C ASN A 130 5.15 19.24 -14.07
N VAL A 131 3.94 19.54 -14.54
CA VAL A 131 2.79 18.66 -14.43
C VAL A 131 2.78 17.71 -15.60
N LYS A 132 2.87 16.41 -15.33
CA LYS A 132 2.72 15.37 -16.33
C LYS A 132 1.24 15.11 -16.62
N ILE A 133 0.83 15.28 -17.86
CA ILE A 133 -0.52 14.98 -18.35
C ILE A 133 -0.39 13.89 -19.40
N VAL A 134 -1.15 12.81 -19.22
CA VAL A 134 -1.15 11.68 -20.14
C VAL A 134 -2.46 11.68 -20.92
N GLN A 135 -2.37 11.67 -22.26
CA GLN A 135 -3.56 11.47 -23.07
C GLN A 135 -4.08 10.06 -22.82
N ALA A 136 -5.38 9.90 -22.64
CA ALA A 136 -5.98 8.59 -22.47
C ALA A 136 -7.25 8.45 -23.30
N HIS A 137 -7.47 7.22 -23.77
CA HIS A 137 -8.76 6.82 -24.32
C HIS A 137 -9.48 5.90 -23.36
N PHE A 138 -10.79 6.02 -23.37
CA PHE A 138 -11.65 5.20 -22.53
C PHE A 138 -11.98 3.89 -23.23
N VAL A 139 -11.72 2.77 -22.56
CA VAL A 139 -12.17 1.45 -23.03
C VAL A 139 -13.14 0.87 -22.00
N LYS A 140 -14.39 0.66 -22.44
CA LYS A 140 -15.39 -0.09 -21.66
C LYS A 140 -14.85 -1.50 -21.47
N SER A 141 -14.70 -1.93 -20.22
CA SER A 141 -14.46 -3.33 -19.94
C SER A 141 -15.69 -4.12 -20.40
N THR A 142 -15.50 -5.08 -21.29
CA THR A 142 -16.57 -6.01 -21.73
C THR A 142 -16.85 -7.10 -20.69
N GLY A 143 -16.31 -7.00 -19.46
CA GLY A 143 -16.48 -7.97 -18.37
C GLY A 143 -16.62 -7.35 -16.97
N LYS A 144 -16.56 -8.19 -15.92
CA LYS A 144 -16.67 -7.83 -14.49
C LYS A 144 -15.43 -7.10 -13.94
N GLY A 145 -14.93 -6.09 -14.63
CA GLY A 145 -13.79 -5.26 -14.20
C GLY A 145 -14.16 -3.79 -14.12
N PRO A 146 -13.49 -2.99 -13.26
CA PRO A 146 -13.65 -1.54 -13.30
C PRO A 146 -13.23 -1.02 -14.68
N ASN A 147 -13.93 0.00 -15.17
CA ASN A 147 -13.55 0.67 -16.41
C ASN A 147 -12.11 1.19 -16.30
N LYS A 148 -11.32 1.05 -17.36
CA LYS A 148 -9.91 1.45 -17.37
C LYS A 148 -9.68 2.54 -18.40
N PHE A 149 -8.92 3.56 -18.00
CA PHE A 149 -8.30 4.48 -18.94
C PHE A 149 -7.09 3.77 -19.54
N LEU A 150 -7.08 3.59 -20.86
CA LEU A 150 -5.89 3.15 -21.55
C LEU A 150 -5.07 4.41 -21.86
N PRO A 151 -3.92 4.61 -21.20
CA PRO A 151 -3.04 5.70 -21.56
C PRO A 151 -2.58 5.52 -23.00
N THR A 152 -2.71 6.57 -23.80
CA THR A 152 -2.09 6.67 -25.12
C THR A 152 -0.58 6.92 -24.92
N THR A 153 0.21 6.69 -25.97
CA THR A 153 1.66 6.96 -25.96
C THR A 153 1.98 8.46 -25.80
N GLU A 154 1.01 9.34 -26.03
CA GLU A 154 1.20 10.79 -25.98
C GLU A 154 1.06 11.34 -24.55
N GLN A 155 2.02 12.18 -24.17
CA GLN A 155 2.07 12.84 -22.88
C GLN A 155 2.69 14.23 -23.04
N ILE A 156 2.29 15.18 -22.20
CA ILE A 156 2.84 16.53 -22.16
C ILE A 156 3.26 16.89 -20.73
N PHE A 157 4.33 17.67 -20.62
CA PHE A 157 4.77 18.25 -19.36
C PHE A 157 4.48 19.75 -19.38
N VAL A 158 3.54 20.18 -18.56
CA VAL A 158 3.13 21.57 -18.47
C VAL A 158 3.89 22.25 -17.33
N PRO A 159 4.73 23.28 -17.61
CA PRO A 159 5.40 24.03 -16.57
C PRO A 159 4.41 24.97 -15.87
N VAL A 160 4.26 24.83 -14.57
CA VAL A 160 3.29 25.56 -13.75
C VAL A 160 4.03 26.33 -12.66
N LYS A 161 3.66 27.61 -12.46
CA LYS A 161 4.13 28.46 -11.35
C LYS A 161 3.00 28.67 -10.35
N GLU A 162 3.29 29.16 -9.15
CA GLU A 162 2.24 29.46 -8.15
C GLU A 162 1.14 30.39 -8.71
N SER A 163 1.52 31.39 -9.52
CA SER A 163 0.56 32.31 -10.16
C SER A 163 -0.22 31.70 -11.32
N THR A 164 0.31 30.66 -11.97
CA THR A 164 -0.32 30.01 -13.14
C THR A 164 -0.88 28.62 -12.82
N ALA A 165 -0.79 28.21 -11.56
CA ALA A 165 -1.29 26.93 -11.06
C ALA A 165 -2.81 26.93 -10.96
N ASN A 166 -3.48 26.82 -12.10
CA ASN A 166 -4.92 26.67 -12.19
C ASN A 166 -5.27 25.75 -13.37
N VAL A 167 -6.51 25.25 -13.36
CA VAL A 167 -6.97 24.27 -14.36
C VAL A 167 -7.01 24.89 -15.75
N LEU A 168 -7.35 26.18 -15.87
CA LEU A 168 -7.45 26.87 -17.15
C LEU A 168 -6.11 26.93 -17.88
N HIS A 169 -5.06 27.40 -17.21
CA HIS A 169 -3.72 27.49 -17.77
C HIS A 169 -3.19 26.13 -18.25
N VAL A 170 -3.36 25.10 -17.41
CA VAL A 170 -2.93 23.74 -17.75
C VAL A 170 -3.72 23.20 -18.95
N THR A 171 -5.01 23.53 -19.03
CA THR A 171 -5.88 23.11 -20.13
C THR A 171 -5.54 23.85 -21.44
N GLU A 172 -5.26 25.14 -21.39
CA GLU A 172 -4.86 25.96 -22.55
C GLU A 172 -3.58 25.42 -23.17
N ILE A 173 -2.51 25.25 -22.39
CA ILE A 173 -1.23 24.71 -22.89
C ILE A 173 -1.42 23.33 -23.52
N MET A 174 -2.24 22.49 -22.89
CA MET A 174 -2.55 21.16 -23.40
C MET A 174 -3.31 21.22 -24.74
N GLN A 175 -4.33 22.08 -24.84
CA GLN A 175 -5.14 22.23 -26.05
C GLN A 175 -4.34 22.86 -27.19
N ASP A 176 -3.45 23.81 -26.90
CA ASP A 176 -2.52 24.39 -27.87
C ASP A 176 -1.56 23.33 -28.43
N SER A 177 -1.12 22.38 -27.60
CA SER A 177 -0.20 21.33 -28.02
C SER A 177 -0.84 20.19 -28.81
N TRP A 178 -2.11 19.86 -28.53
CA TRP A 178 -2.79 18.70 -29.13
C TRP A 178 -3.92 19.08 -30.10
N GLY A 179 -4.25 20.36 -30.24
CA GLY A 179 -5.20 20.89 -31.22
C GLY A 179 -6.65 20.40 -31.07
N THR A 180 -6.98 19.72 -29.97
CA THR A 180 -8.28 19.09 -29.72
C THR A 180 -8.79 19.48 -28.33
N GLU A 181 -10.11 19.56 -28.18
CA GLU A 181 -10.72 19.91 -26.90
C GLU A 181 -10.70 18.73 -25.91
N TYR A 182 -9.74 18.76 -24.99
CA TYR A 182 -9.60 17.79 -23.91
C TYR A 182 -10.15 18.31 -22.58
N VAL A 183 -10.54 17.36 -21.73
CA VAL A 183 -10.96 17.58 -20.34
C VAL A 183 -9.99 16.82 -19.42
N LEU A 184 -9.50 17.52 -18.39
CA LEU A 184 -8.64 16.94 -17.37
C LEU A 184 -9.45 16.12 -16.36
N ILE A 185 -8.98 14.89 -16.11
CA ILE A 185 -9.58 13.96 -15.16
C ILE A 185 -8.52 13.36 -14.23
N THR A 186 -8.94 12.95 -13.04
CA THR A 186 -8.14 12.17 -12.09
C THR A 186 -8.19 10.67 -12.42
N SER A 187 -7.35 9.87 -11.74
CA SER A 187 -7.26 8.42 -11.93
C SER A 187 -8.53 7.64 -11.63
N ASP A 188 -9.43 8.21 -10.82
CA ASP A 188 -10.77 7.69 -10.51
C ASP A 188 -11.82 8.09 -11.57
N GLY A 189 -11.44 8.86 -12.59
CA GLY A 189 -12.32 9.33 -13.67
C GLY A 189 -13.14 10.57 -13.34
N LEU A 190 -12.87 11.25 -12.22
CA LEU A 190 -13.52 12.51 -11.89
C LEU A 190 -12.91 13.69 -12.66
N ARG A 191 -13.77 14.60 -13.13
CA ARG A 191 -13.33 15.82 -13.79
C ARG A 191 -12.69 16.78 -12.79
N ILE A 192 -11.50 17.27 -13.11
CA ILE A 192 -10.86 18.34 -12.34
C ILE A 192 -11.54 19.66 -12.71
N GLN A 193 -12.20 20.29 -11.74
CA GLN A 193 -12.85 21.60 -11.89
C GLN A 193 -11.98 22.69 -11.28
N ASP A 194 -11.97 23.89 -11.87
CA ASP A 194 -11.26 25.02 -11.28
C ASP A 194 -11.97 25.47 -10.00
N SER A 195 -11.28 25.35 -8.88
CA SER A 195 -11.73 25.74 -7.54
C SER A 195 -10.54 26.21 -6.71
N ALA A 196 -10.80 26.80 -5.54
CA ALA A 196 -9.73 27.21 -4.62
C ALA A 196 -8.78 26.04 -4.24
N GLY A 197 -9.29 24.80 -4.20
CA GLY A 197 -8.51 23.61 -3.88
C GLY A 197 -7.68 23.05 -5.05
N THR A 198 -7.96 23.44 -6.28
CA THR A 198 -7.18 23.05 -7.49
C THR A 198 -6.26 24.17 -7.97
N ARG A 199 -6.18 25.27 -7.20
CA ARG A 199 -5.28 26.38 -7.44
C ARG A 199 -4.03 26.28 -6.56
N GLY A 200 -2.90 26.78 -7.05
CA GLY A 200 -1.62 26.76 -6.35
C GLY A 200 -0.82 25.48 -6.56
N LEU A 201 0.51 25.55 -6.38
CA LEU A 201 1.41 24.44 -6.70
C LEU A 201 1.19 23.21 -5.83
N SER A 202 0.60 23.34 -4.65
CA SER A 202 0.32 22.22 -3.74
C SER A 202 -0.57 21.14 -4.38
N PHE A 203 -1.50 21.53 -5.25
CA PHE A 203 -2.37 20.58 -5.97
C PHE A 203 -1.64 19.89 -7.13
N TRP A 204 -0.82 20.65 -7.86
CA TRP A 204 -0.19 20.23 -9.11
C TRP A 204 1.16 19.52 -8.91
N ARG A 205 1.87 19.85 -7.82
CA ARG A 205 3.18 19.31 -7.44
C ARG A 205 3.01 18.09 -6.53
N VAL A 206 2.27 17.08 -7.01
CA VAL A 206 2.07 15.81 -6.31
C VAL A 206 2.56 14.69 -7.21
N GLY A 207 3.76 14.14 -6.93
CA GLY A 207 4.42 13.16 -7.79
C GLY A 207 3.65 11.85 -8.01
N SER A 208 2.78 11.47 -7.06
CA SER A 208 1.93 10.29 -7.16
C SER A 208 0.63 10.52 -7.93
N ARG A 209 0.26 11.78 -8.20
CA ARG A 209 -1.02 12.10 -8.83
C ARG A 209 -0.93 11.94 -10.33
N LYS A 210 -1.72 11.00 -10.86
CA LYS A 210 -1.88 10.81 -12.30
C LYS A 210 -3.02 11.70 -12.80
N ILE A 211 -2.71 12.55 -13.77
CA ILE A 211 -3.67 13.42 -14.45
C ILE A 211 -3.79 12.95 -15.88
N PHE A 212 -5.01 12.65 -16.30
CA PHE A 212 -5.30 12.22 -17.65
C PHE A 212 -6.08 13.29 -18.40
N ALA A 213 -5.89 13.31 -19.71
CA ALA A 213 -6.65 14.14 -20.62
C ALA A 213 -7.49 13.23 -21.53
N VAL A 214 -8.80 13.46 -21.51
CA VAL A 214 -9.77 12.69 -22.30
C VAL A 214 -10.60 13.63 -23.17
N THR A 215 -11.06 13.13 -24.31
CA THR A 215 -11.96 13.92 -25.17
C THR A 215 -13.34 14.06 -24.52
N LYS A 216 -14.09 15.10 -24.89
CA LYS A 216 -15.49 15.25 -24.45
C LYS A 216 -16.34 14.04 -24.84
N ASP A 217 -16.11 13.47 -26.03
CA ASP A 217 -16.83 12.29 -26.50
C ASP A 217 -16.60 11.07 -25.63
N ASP A 218 -15.35 10.87 -25.18
CA ASP A 218 -15.01 9.79 -24.25
C ASP A 218 -15.65 10.00 -22.87
N LEU A 219 -15.76 11.25 -22.42
CA LEU A 219 -16.42 11.61 -21.16
C LEU A 219 -17.95 11.40 -21.23
N PHE A 220 -18.60 11.76 -22.34
CA PHE A 220 -20.04 11.53 -22.54
C PHE A 220 -20.40 10.04 -22.58
N ARG A 221 -19.51 9.19 -23.09
CA ARG A 221 -19.69 7.72 -23.08
C ARG A 221 -19.65 7.11 -21.68
N PHE A 222 -19.08 7.83 -20.70
CA PHE A 222 -18.99 7.47 -19.29
C PHE A 222 -20.13 8.06 -18.45
N GLY A 223 -20.53 9.30 -18.73
CA GLY A 223 -21.57 10.04 -17.99
C GLY A 223 -23.02 9.63 -18.28
N GLY A 224 -23.32 8.33 -18.29
CA GLY A 224 -24.66 7.79 -18.56
C GLY A 224 -25.76 8.54 -17.78
N LYS A 225 -26.59 9.29 -18.51
CA LYS A 225 -27.87 9.89 -18.09
C LYS A 225 -27.87 10.53 -16.68
N GLY A 226 -26.94 11.44 -16.43
CA GLY A 226 -27.15 12.46 -15.40
C GLY A 226 -28.23 13.44 -15.87
N LYS A 227 -29.36 13.53 -15.17
CA LYS A 227 -30.31 14.65 -15.25
C LYS A 227 -29.57 15.95 -14.93
N GLY A 228 -28.98 16.59 -15.94
CA GLY A 228 -28.41 17.93 -15.87
C GLY A 228 -29.24 18.88 -16.72
N ARG A 229 -30.03 19.73 -16.05
CA ARG A 229 -30.65 20.93 -16.62
C ARG A 229 -29.54 21.91 -17.06
N SER A 230 -29.83 22.67 -18.11
CA SER A 230 -29.05 23.78 -18.72
C SER A 230 -27.84 23.34 -19.56
N ASP A 231 -27.60 23.82 -20.79
CA ASP A 231 -27.99 25.08 -21.41
C ASP A 231 -28.03 24.89 -22.93
N LYS A 232 -29.22 24.97 -23.53
CA LYS A 232 -29.34 25.19 -24.97
C LYS A 232 -30.28 26.38 -25.15
N ARG A 233 -29.75 27.58 -24.89
CA ARG A 233 -30.31 28.83 -25.39
C ARG A 233 -30.37 28.76 -26.91
N LYS A 234 -31.52 28.37 -27.45
CA LYS A 234 -32.06 28.99 -28.65
C LYS A 234 -33.35 29.69 -28.22
N ARG A 235 -33.35 31.01 -28.40
CA ARG A 235 -34.57 31.81 -28.50
C ARG A 235 -35.49 31.10 -29.49
N ASP A 236 -36.71 30.83 -29.09
CA ASP A 236 -37.87 31.39 -29.76
C ASP A 236 -39.07 31.38 -28.81
N VAL A 237 -39.81 32.47 -28.90
CA VAL A 237 -40.98 32.86 -28.13
C VAL A 237 -42.14 31.92 -28.46
N VAL A 238 -42.69 31.24 -27.46
CA VAL A 238 -44.13 30.88 -27.43
C VAL A 238 -44.60 30.98 -25.98
N GLU A 239 -45.16 32.14 -25.68
CA GLU A 239 -46.23 32.31 -24.70
C GLU A 239 -47.35 31.32 -25.03
N LEU A 240 -47.84 30.56 -24.04
CA LEU A 240 -49.27 30.24 -23.86
C LEU A 240 -49.51 29.17 -22.78
N SER A 241 -50.35 29.58 -21.83
CA SER A 241 -51.51 28.82 -21.35
C SER A 241 -51.28 27.67 -20.36
N SER A 242 -51.65 27.97 -19.11
CA SER A 242 -52.17 27.01 -18.14
C SER A 242 -53.39 26.28 -18.72
N SER A 243 -53.32 24.96 -18.82
CA SER A 243 -54.53 24.13 -18.77
C SER A 243 -54.19 22.80 -18.14
N ASP A 244 -54.72 22.61 -16.94
CA ASP A 244 -54.90 21.34 -16.26
C ASP A 244 -55.68 20.39 -17.15
N GLU A 245 -55.02 19.40 -17.71
CA GLU A 245 -55.62 18.16 -18.21
C GLU A 245 -54.59 17.04 -17.97
N GLU A 246 -54.61 16.50 -16.75
CA GLU A 246 -53.81 15.33 -16.37
C GLU A 246 -54.18 14.15 -17.27
N ASN A 247 -53.30 13.82 -18.22
CA ASN A 247 -53.46 12.64 -19.07
C ASN A 247 -53.43 11.36 -18.19
N PRO A 248 -54.55 10.65 -17.99
CA PRO A 248 -54.65 9.54 -17.03
C PRO A 248 -53.71 8.37 -17.37
N ARG A 249 -53.32 8.26 -18.64
CA ARG A 249 -52.40 7.22 -19.14
C ARG A 249 -50.96 7.39 -18.65
N MET A 250 -50.53 8.59 -18.26
CA MET A 250 -49.17 8.83 -17.76
C MET A 250 -49.06 8.50 -16.27
N LYS A 251 -50.13 8.73 -15.51
CA LYS A 251 -50.23 8.40 -14.08
C LYS A 251 -50.23 6.88 -13.85
N GLU A 252 -50.97 6.13 -14.66
CA GLU A 252 -51.02 4.66 -14.59
C GLU A 252 -49.66 4.01 -14.92
N LYS A 253 -48.95 4.52 -15.93
CA LYS A 253 -47.59 4.09 -16.30
C LYS A 253 -46.55 4.42 -15.23
N LEU A 254 -46.78 5.49 -14.46
CA LEU A 254 -45.88 5.88 -13.37
C LEU A 254 -46.09 4.98 -12.15
N MET A 255 -47.35 4.66 -11.83
CA MET A 255 -47.72 3.78 -10.72
C MET A 255 -47.20 2.36 -10.93
N THR A 256 -47.37 1.78 -12.12
CA THR A 256 -46.84 0.45 -12.45
C THR A 256 -45.32 0.38 -12.35
N LYS A 257 -44.59 1.40 -12.82
CA LYS A 257 -43.13 1.48 -12.66
C LYS A 257 -42.68 1.63 -11.21
N LEU A 258 -43.45 2.35 -10.39
CA LEU A 258 -43.16 2.49 -8.97
C LEU A 258 -43.32 1.15 -8.26
N GLU A 259 -44.34 0.39 -8.63
CA GLU A 259 -44.64 -0.93 -8.07
C GLU A 259 -43.60 -1.99 -8.48
N GLU A 260 -43.15 -1.95 -9.74
CA GLU A 260 -42.03 -2.75 -10.25
C GLU A 260 -40.72 -2.46 -9.49
N LEU A 261 -40.38 -1.18 -9.30
CA LEU A 261 -39.19 -0.78 -8.52
C LEU A 261 -39.27 -1.20 -7.05
N LEU A 262 -40.46 -1.13 -6.43
CA LEU A 262 -40.65 -1.57 -5.06
C LEU A 262 -40.44 -3.08 -4.92
N GLU A 263 -40.84 -3.86 -5.92
CA GLU A 263 -40.62 -5.31 -5.92
C GLU A 263 -39.16 -5.68 -6.16
N GLU A 264 -38.46 -4.97 -7.06
CA GLU A 264 -37.01 -5.11 -7.24
C GLU A 264 -36.24 -4.79 -5.95
N MET A 265 -36.64 -3.75 -5.20
CA MET A 265 -36.02 -3.43 -3.91
C MET A 265 -36.25 -4.51 -2.85
N LYS A 266 -37.39 -5.20 -2.86
CA LYS A 266 -37.64 -6.34 -1.96
C LYS A 266 -36.76 -7.54 -2.32
N HIS A 267 -36.63 -7.85 -3.61
CA HIS A 267 -35.75 -8.92 -4.09
C HIS A 267 -34.29 -8.65 -3.73
N LEU A 268 -33.78 -7.45 -3.97
CA LEU A 268 -32.42 -7.04 -3.59
C LEU A 268 -32.17 -7.15 -2.09
N ARG A 269 -33.14 -6.76 -1.25
CA ARG A 269 -33.04 -6.92 0.21
C ARG A 269 -32.98 -8.39 0.61
N SER A 270 -33.74 -9.25 -0.05
CA SER A 270 -33.73 -10.70 0.16
C SER A 270 -32.37 -11.29 -0.24
N ASP A 271 -31.84 -10.91 -1.40
CA ASP A 271 -30.55 -11.38 -1.89
C ASP A 271 -29.39 -10.94 -0.98
N VAL A 272 -29.40 -9.70 -0.51
CA VAL A 272 -28.40 -9.22 0.48
C VAL A 272 -28.53 -10.00 1.80
N ASN A 273 -29.75 -10.26 2.28
CA ASN A 273 -29.95 -11.09 3.47
C ASN A 273 -29.48 -12.54 3.27
N ASN A 274 -29.65 -13.10 2.07
CA ASN A 274 -29.19 -14.45 1.75
C ASN A 274 -27.67 -14.51 1.64
N VAL A 275 -27.04 -13.53 0.99
CA VAL A 275 -25.57 -13.39 0.96
C VAL A 275 -25.01 -13.20 2.36
N MET A 276 -25.62 -12.34 3.18
CA MET A 276 -25.22 -12.15 4.58
C MET A 276 -25.37 -13.42 5.43
N LYS A 277 -26.43 -14.21 5.21
CA LYS A 277 -26.63 -15.52 5.85
C LYS A 277 -25.57 -16.53 5.40
N LEU A 278 -25.17 -16.53 4.13
CA LEU A 278 -24.10 -17.39 3.61
C LEU A 278 -22.74 -17.05 4.21
N THR A 279 -22.44 -15.76 4.46
CA THR A 279 -21.21 -15.34 5.15
C THR A 279 -21.17 -15.67 6.64
N LYS A 280 -22.32 -15.83 7.31
CA LYS A 280 -22.38 -16.18 8.75
C LYS A 280 -21.94 -17.63 9.06
N GLY A 281 -21.76 -18.47 8.04
CA GLY A 281 -21.38 -19.88 8.19
C GLY A 281 -20.03 -20.27 7.59
N MET A 282 -19.23 -19.31 7.13
CA MET A 282 -17.90 -19.61 6.60
C MET A 282 -16.95 -19.94 7.78
N ASN A 283 -16.89 -21.21 8.14
CA ASN A 283 -15.82 -21.73 8.98
C ASN A 283 -14.49 -21.46 8.26
N LEU A 284 -13.53 -20.83 8.96
CA LEU A 284 -12.19 -20.62 8.43
C LEU A 284 -11.60 -21.97 8.01
N PRO A 285 -10.98 -22.09 6.82
CA PRO A 285 -10.24 -23.29 6.46
C PRO A 285 -9.25 -23.65 7.57
N PRO A 286 -9.10 -24.93 7.96
CA PRO A 286 -8.26 -25.32 9.10
C PRO A 286 -6.81 -24.80 9.04
N GLY A 287 -6.22 -24.76 7.84
CA GLY A 287 -4.87 -24.22 7.63
C GLY A 287 -4.78 -22.70 7.82
N LEU A 288 -5.87 -21.96 7.63
CA LEU A 288 -5.93 -20.53 7.91
C LEU A 288 -6.13 -20.28 9.42
N TYR A 289 -6.95 -21.11 10.07
CA TYR A 289 -7.14 -21.07 11.51
C TYR A 289 -5.83 -21.29 12.27
N SER A 290 -5.06 -22.34 11.92
CA SER A 290 -3.75 -22.62 12.51
C SER A 290 -2.79 -21.44 12.35
N LYS A 291 -2.73 -20.83 11.15
CA LYS A 291 -1.89 -19.64 10.93
C LYS A 291 -2.33 -18.44 11.75
N LEU A 292 -3.63 -18.19 11.87
CA LEU A 292 -4.15 -17.11 12.70
C LEU A 292 -3.83 -17.36 14.19
N GLN A 293 -3.98 -18.59 14.64
CA GLN A 293 -3.66 -18.97 16.01
C GLN A 293 -2.18 -18.80 16.32
N GLU A 294 -1.30 -19.24 15.43
CA GLU A 294 0.16 -19.05 15.56
C GLU A 294 0.53 -17.57 15.56
N THR A 295 -0.02 -16.79 14.62
CA THR A 295 0.31 -15.37 14.44
C THR A 295 -0.16 -14.51 15.62
N PHE A 296 -1.29 -14.87 16.26
CA PHE A 296 -1.87 -14.12 17.36
C PHE A 296 -1.71 -14.80 18.73
N SER A 297 -0.70 -15.66 18.88
CA SER A 297 -0.39 -16.35 20.13
C SER A 297 0.65 -15.60 20.98
N CYS A 298 0.37 -15.50 22.27
CA CYS A 298 1.33 -14.97 23.25
C CYS A 298 2.53 -15.91 23.39
N SER A 299 3.75 -15.41 23.19
CA SER A 299 4.96 -16.21 23.36
C SER A 299 5.24 -16.68 24.79
N VAL A 300 4.57 -16.07 25.79
CA VAL A 300 4.76 -16.37 27.22
C VAL A 300 3.62 -17.24 27.77
N CYS A 301 2.36 -16.91 27.48
CA CYS A 301 1.22 -17.68 28.01
C CYS A 301 0.53 -18.58 26.98
N HIS A 302 0.97 -18.55 25.72
CA HIS A 302 0.43 -19.30 24.59
C HIS A 302 -1.07 -19.11 24.32
N ALA A 303 -1.70 -18.13 24.97
CA ALA A 303 -3.09 -17.77 24.72
C ALA A 303 -3.22 -17.13 23.33
N SER A 304 -4.26 -17.55 22.61
CA SER A 304 -4.64 -17.02 21.30
C SER A 304 -6.15 -16.78 21.26
N PRO A 305 -6.62 -15.60 20.81
CA PRO A 305 -5.79 -14.43 20.49
C PRO A 305 -5.15 -13.81 21.75
N TYR A 306 -4.23 -12.87 21.56
CA TYR A 306 -3.62 -12.10 22.66
C TYR A 306 -4.68 -11.49 23.59
N LYS A 307 -4.36 -11.45 24.89
CA LYS A 307 -5.07 -10.58 25.83
C LYS A 307 -4.54 -9.16 25.66
N VAL A 308 -5.43 -8.23 25.39
CA VAL A 308 -5.12 -6.79 25.33
C VAL A 308 -4.79 -6.26 26.74
N PRO A 309 -3.87 -5.29 26.88
CA PRO A 309 -3.05 -4.65 25.85
C PRO A 309 -1.94 -5.56 25.30
N VAL A 310 -1.52 -5.34 24.05
CA VAL A 310 -0.53 -6.18 23.35
C VAL A 310 0.80 -5.44 23.19
N ILE A 311 1.91 -6.15 23.40
CA ILE A 311 3.27 -5.58 23.33
C ILE A 311 3.98 -6.00 22.05
N PHE A 312 4.44 -4.99 21.32
CA PHE A 312 5.37 -5.13 20.21
C PHE A 312 6.80 -4.87 20.68
N SER A 313 7.75 -5.58 20.08
CA SER A 313 9.18 -5.39 20.34
C SER A 313 9.93 -4.98 19.09
N ARG A 314 10.73 -3.92 19.21
CA ARG A 314 11.58 -3.40 18.14
C ARG A 314 12.80 -4.28 17.88
N CYS A 315 13.27 -5.06 18.85
CA CYS A 315 14.47 -5.88 18.69
C CYS A 315 14.26 -7.02 17.69
N CYS A 316 13.09 -7.67 17.69
CA CYS A 316 12.72 -8.70 16.72
C CYS A 316 11.66 -8.23 15.71
N ARG A 317 11.21 -6.98 15.82
CA ARG A 317 10.13 -6.38 15.03
C ARG A 317 8.87 -7.25 15.00
N ASN A 318 8.53 -7.83 16.15
CA ASN A 318 7.40 -8.76 16.25
C ASN A 318 6.58 -8.50 17.53
N ILE A 319 5.32 -8.92 17.50
CA ILE A 319 4.43 -8.90 18.66
C ILE A 319 4.85 -10.04 19.58
N ILE A 320 5.21 -9.69 20.82
CA ILE A 320 5.64 -10.66 21.82
C ILE A 320 4.44 -11.34 22.45
N GLY A 321 3.46 -10.57 22.90
CA GLY A 321 2.44 -11.09 23.79
C GLY A 321 1.64 -10.03 24.53
N CYS A 322 0.83 -10.51 25.46
CA CYS A 322 0.02 -9.68 26.35
C CYS A 322 0.93 -8.86 27.29
N SER A 323 0.55 -7.62 27.61
CA SER A 323 1.29 -6.73 28.51
C SER A 323 1.66 -7.41 29.81
N GLU A 324 0.68 -7.96 30.54
CA GLU A 324 0.93 -8.62 31.83
C GLU A 324 1.93 -9.78 31.76
N CYS A 325 1.98 -10.47 30.62
CA CYS A 325 2.89 -11.59 30.44
C CYS A 325 4.31 -11.10 30.17
N VAL A 326 4.45 -10.05 29.36
CA VAL A 326 5.72 -9.42 29.05
C VAL A 326 6.29 -8.69 30.27
N ASP A 327 5.44 -7.97 31.02
CA ASP A 327 5.82 -7.29 32.25
C ASP A 327 6.29 -8.29 33.31
N ARG A 328 5.63 -9.45 33.42
CA ARG A 328 6.08 -10.54 34.32
C ARG A 328 7.40 -11.13 33.87
N TRP A 329 7.57 -11.37 32.57
CA TRP A 329 8.82 -11.88 32.01
C TRP A 329 10.01 -10.94 32.33
N PHE A 330 9.83 -9.63 32.15
CA PHE A 330 10.88 -8.64 32.38
C PHE A 330 11.22 -8.37 33.85
N LYS A 331 10.42 -8.87 34.80
CA LYS A 331 10.81 -8.85 36.22
C LYS A 331 11.97 -9.78 36.52
N ASP A 332 11.97 -10.95 35.88
CA ASP A 332 12.93 -12.02 36.16
C ASP A 332 14.01 -12.14 35.07
N ASN A 333 13.78 -11.57 33.87
CA ASN A 333 14.67 -11.69 32.72
C ASN A 333 14.92 -10.34 32.05
N SER A 334 16.15 -10.06 31.64
CA SER A 334 16.50 -8.86 30.86
C SER A 334 16.41 -9.06 29.34
N THR A 335 16.06 -10.26 28.88
CA THR A 335 16.12 -10.65 27.47
C THR A 335 14.73 -10.75 26.82
N CYS A 336 14.67 -10.58 25.49
CA CYS A 336 13.43 -10.75 24.75
C CYS A 336 12.95 -12.21 24.81
N PRO A 337 11.68 -12.50 25.15
CA PRO A 337 11.15 -13.88 25.14
C PRO A 337 11.12 -14.51 23.74
N LEU A 338 11.09 -13.69 22.67
CA LEU A 338 11.12 -14.19 21.28
C LEU A 338 12.55 -14.40 20.75
N CYS A 339 13.38 -13.37 20.74
CA CYS A 339 14.71 -13.43 20.11
C CYS A 339 15.89 -13.45 21.09
N ARG A 340 15.62 -13.41 22.40
CA ARG A 340 16.63 -13.38 23.48
C ARG A 340 17.62 -12.21 23.44
N SER A 341 17.30 -11.14 22.71
CA SER A 341 18.10 -9.91 22.71
C SER A 341 18.10 -9.26 24.10
N GLU A 342 19.27 -8.79 24.56
CA GLU A 342 19.46 -8.12 25.85
C GLU A 342 18.97 -6.66 25.87
N ARG A 343 18.63 -6.08 24.71
CA ARG A 343 18.10 -4.71 24.59
C ARG A 343 16.58 -4.64 24.61
N ALA A 344 15.91 -5.70 25.07
CA ALA A 344 14.48 -5.88 24.80
C ALA A 344 13.56 -4.95 25.60
N LEU A 345 13.90 -4.63 26.85
CA LEU A 345 13.06 -3.80 27.72
C LEU A 345 12.84 -2.36 27.20
N PRO A 346 13.87 -1.58 26.81
CA PRO A 346 13.66 -0.23 26.27
C PRO A 346 13.04 -0.22 24.87
N ASP A 347 12.99 -1.37 24.21
CA ASP A 347 12.56 -1.54 22.83
C ASP A 347 11.13 -2.10 22.70
N THR A 348 10.36 -2.15 23.79
CA THR A 348 8.95 -2.56 23.76
C THR A 348 8.01 -1.36 23.69
N CYS A 349 6.88 -1.55 23.02
CA CYS A 349 5.79 -0.57 23.00
C CYS A 349 4.43 -1.26 22.90
N ILE A 350 3.40 -0.64 23.47
CA ILE A 350 2.02 -1.11 23.34
C ILE A 350 1.51 -0.81 21.92
N VAL A 351 0.83 -1.78 21.31
CA VAL A 351 0.17 -1.62 20.02
C VAL A 351 -1.25 -1.13 20.24
N ASN A 352 -1.48 0.17 20.01
CA ASN A 352 -2.81 0.76 20.08
C ASN A 352 -3.64 0.43 18.83
N GLY A 353 -4.95 0.25 18.98
CA GLY A 353 -5.88 0.00 17.88
C GLY A 353 -5.93 -1.46 17.43
N LEU A 354 -5.08 -2.32 18.00
CA LEU A 354 -5.17 -3.77 17.79
C LEU A 354 -6.29 -4.38 18.63
N GLU A 355 -6.82 -3.66 19.63
CA GLU A 355 -7.88 -4.16 20.50
C GLU A 355 -9.18 -4.44 19.74
N ASP A 356 -9.63 -3.47 18.94
CA ASP A 356 -10.86 -3.58 18.15
C ASP A 356 -10.76 -4.69 17.10
N PHE A 357 -9.56 -4.84 16.51
CA PHE A 357 -9.27 -5.91 15.56
C PHE A 357 -9.35 -7.28 16.25
N ILE A 358 -8.65 -7.47 17.37
CA ILE A 358 -8.66 -8.72 18.14
C ILE A 358 -10.09 -9.06 18.60
N ALA A 359 -10.85 -8.08 19.07
CA ALA A 359 -12.24 -8.26 19.47
C ALA A 359 -13.12 -8.75 18.30
N THR A 360 -12.88 -8.22 17.09
CA THR A 360 -13.61 -8.59 15.88
C THR A 360 -13.28 -10.01 15.39
N ILE A 361 -12.01 -10.43 15.47
CA ILE A 361 -11.58 -11.75 15.00
C ILE A 361 -11.72 -12.85 16.06
N SER A 362 -11.82 -12.51 17.35
CA SER A 362 -11.91 -13.48 18.44
C SER A 362 -13.05 -14.49 18.29
N PRO A 363 -14.28 -14.12 17.86
CA PRO A 363 -15.36 -15.07 17.60
C PRO A 363 -15.04 -16.08 16.48
N LEU A 364 -14.26 -15.67 15.48
CA LEU A 364 -13.82 -16.55 14.39
C LEU A 364 -12.74 -17.53 14.86
N MET A 365 -11.96 -17.15 15.88
CA MET A 365 -10.90 -17.96 16.48
C MET A 365 -11.39 -18.87 17.62
N LYS A 366 -12.57 -18.62 18.20
CA LYS A 366 -13.17 -19.45 19.27
C LYS A 366 -14.06 -20.58 18.74
N GLY A 367 -14.01 -20.85 17.43
CA GLY A 367 -14.94 -21.71 16.71
C GLY A 367 -14.86 -23.22 16.98
N GLN A 368 -14.07 -23.69 17.94
CA GLN A 368 -14.07 -25.10 18.36
C GLN A 368 -13.82 -25.21 19.87
N ASP A 369 -14.89 -25.16 20.66
CA ASP A 369 -15.07 -26.00 21.86
C ASP A 369 -16.58 -26.12 22.19
N SER A 370 -17.04 -27.36 22.19
CA SER A 370 -18.41 -27.91 22.18
C SER A 370 -19.25 -27.75 23.47
N PRO A 371 -20.52 -28.22 23.47
CA PRO A 371 -21.07 -28.88 24.65
C PRO A 371 -21.56 -30.31 24.34
N THR A 372 -20.71 -31.31 24.55
CA THR A 372 -21.15 -32.65 24.97
C THR A 372 -20.39 -33.05 26.23
N HIS A 373 -20.94 -32.61 27.37
CA HIS A 373 -20.61 -33.14 28.68
C HIS A 373 -21.11 -34.59 28.77
N VAL A 374 -20.22 -35.56 28.58
CA VAL A 374 -20.45 -36.95 28.99
C VAL A 374 -19.94 -37.07 30.44
N PRO A 375 -20.80 -37.38 31.42
CA PRO A 375 -20.36 -37.56 32.79
C PRO A 375 -19.53 -38.85 32.90
N THR A 376 -18.27 -38.73 33.28
CA THR A 376 -17.40 -39.86 33.62
C THR A 376 -17.73 -40.34 35.04
N PRO A 377 -17.84 -41.65 35.30
CA PRO A 377 -18.18 -42.18 36.63
C PRO A 377 -17.01 -42.02 37.62
N PRO A 378 -17.29 -42.07 38.94
CA PRO A 378 -16.31 -41.77 39.98
C PRO A 378 -15.19 -42.83 40.06
N PRO A 379 -13.97 -42.44 40.51
CA PRO A 379 -12.83 -43.35 40.59
C PRO A 379 -13.01 -44.40 41.69
N LEU A 380 -12.78 -45.66 41.30
CA LEU A 380 -12.64 -46.80 42.20
C LEU A 380 -11.35 -46.69 43.02
N SER A 381 -11.54 -46.68 44.34
CA SER A 381 -10.66 -47.14 45.43
C SER A 381 -9.20 -47.49 45.06
N THR A 382 -8.30 -46.63 45.51
CA THR A 382 -6.85 -46.83 45.54
C THR A 382 -6.50 -48.06 46.40
N ARG A 383 -5.96 -49.10 45.76
CA ARG A 383 -5.31 -50.23 46.43
C ARG A 383 -3.97 -49.73 47.00
N ARG A 384 -3.89 -49.62 48.32
CA ARG A 384 -2.64 -49.35 49.07
C ARG A 384 -1.58 -50.40 48.71
N SER A 385 -0.47 -49.99 48.11
CA SER A 385 0.80 -50.72 48.20
C SER A 385 1.64 -50.10 49.31
N ILE A 386 1.75 -50.86 50.39
CA ILE A 386 2.73 -50.75 51.46
C ILE A 386 4.14 -50.72 50.87
N PHE A 387 4.89 -49.67 51.18
CA PHE A 387 6.34 -49.69 51.43
C PHE A 387 6.64 -48.43 52.24
N ASP A 388 6.51 -48.56 53.55
CA ASP A 388 7.08 -47.65 54.54
C ASP A 388 8.58 -47.94 54.62
N MET A 389 9.40 -46.93 54.30
CA MET A 389 10.79 -46.81 54.75
C MET A 389 10.83 -45.51 55.55
N ASP A 390 10.54 -45.63 56.84
CA ASP A 390 10.85 -44.60 57.83
C ASP A 390 12.29 -44.81 58.28
N ASP A 391 13.13 -43.84 57.95
CA ASP A 391 14.34 -43.50 58.69
C ASP A 391 13.89 -42.84 60.00
N ASP A 392 14.25 -43.42 61.14
CA ASP A 392 14.14 -42.76 62.43
C ASP A 392 15.43 -42.99 63.25
N ASP A 393 15.77 -41.93 63.96
CA ASP A 393 17.03 -41.62 64.58
C ASP A 393 17.31 -42.43 65.87
N GLY A 394 18.59 -42.56 66.21
CA GLY A 394 18.99 -42.19 67.57
C GLY A 394 19.67 -43.21 68.47
N PHE A 395 20.92 -42.87 68.80
CA PHE A 395 21.50 -42.82 70.16
C PHE A 395 22.00 -44.10 70.88
N LEU A 396 23.31 -44.01 71.21
CA LEU A 396 24.01 -44.37 72.46
C LEU A 396 24.81 -45.68 72.61
N SER A 397 26.11 -45.45 72.83
CA SER A 397 26.94 -45.99 73.93
C SER A 397 27.26 -47.48 73.96
N SER A 398 28.51 -47.83 73.65
CA SER A 398 29.58 -48.11 74.65
C SER A 398 30.88 -48.47 73.95
#